data_AF-A0A661SK56-F1
#
_entry.id   AF-A0A661SK56-F1
#
_cell.length_a   1.000
_cell.length_b   1.000
_cell.length_c   1.000
_cell.angle_alpha   90.00
_cell.angle_beta   90.00
_cell.angle_gamma   90.00
#
_symmetry.space_group_name_H-M   'P 1'
#
loop_
_entity.id
_entity.type
_entity.pdbx_description
1 polymer ?
#
loop_
_entity_poly.entity_id
_entity_poly.type
_entity_poly.pdbx_seq_one_letter_code
_entity_poly.pdbx_strand_id
1 'polypeptide(L)'
;MLDIETRGSLLNMEYFENPFDCTLKIYNRETGEAEPRKIDLPETFNYLLGLFVNKIRKKDDFLTIDGKNPAGESVLVIWRNVKEKDNAALEKFVTKTLQINTADTKYKAIYINGDTTLNDPHNFIMLTEEIFHNLMFEQEIL
;
A
#
# COMPACT_ATOMS: atom_id res chain seq x y z
N MET A 1 -11.45 -20.50 -24.22
CA MET A 1 -10.31 -19.57 -24.24
C MET A 1 -10.79 -18.36 -23.47
N LEU A 2 -10.49 -18.30 -22.16
CA LEU A 2 -10.86 -17.16 -21.33
C LEU A 2 -9.81 -16.10 -21.62
N ASP A 3 -10.23 -15.05 -22.31
CA ASP A 3 -9.35 -14.01 -22.83
C ASP A 3 -8.50 -13.39 -21.71
N ILE A 4 -7.21 -13.35 -22.02
CA ILE A 4 -6.10 -12.83 -21.22
C ILE A 4 -6.25 -11.34 -20.87
N GLU A 5 -7.29 -10.67 -21.36
CA GLU A 5 -7.57 -9.24 -21.16
C GLU A 5 -8.06 -8.87 -19.75
N THR A 6 -8.49 -9.83 -18.91
CA THR A 6 -9.00 -9.51 -17.56
C THR A 6 -7.90 -9.23 -16.53
N ARG A 7 -6.63 -9.54 -16.82
CA ARG A 7 -5.53 -9.35 -15.86
C ARG A 7 -5.14 -7.88 -15.65
N GLY A 8 -5.29 -7.03 -16.67
CA GLY A 8 -5.02 -5.59 -16.55
C GLY A 8 -6.11 -4.80 -15.79
N SER A 9 -7.26 -5.42 -15.50
CA SER A 9 -8.46 -4.73 -15.01
C SER A 9 -8.81 -5.01 -13.53
N LEU A 10 -8.06 -5.87 -12.83
CA LEU A 10 -8.52 -6.36 -11.53
C LEU A 10 -8.27 -5.38 -10.37
N LEU A 11 -7.24 -4.55 -10.45
CA LEU A 11 -7.01 -3.43 -9.52
C LEU A 11 -6.49 -2.22 -10.28
N ASN A 12 -7.37 -1.25 -10.52
CA ASN A 12 -6.98 0.05 -11.05
C ASN A 12 -6.12 0.76 -10.00
N MET A 13 -4.99 1.35 -10.42
CA MET A 13 -4.14 2.17 -9.55
C MET A 13 -4.92 3.32 -8.89
N GLU A 14 -6.03 3.75 -9.50
CA GLU A 14 -6.97 4.74 -8.94
C GLU A 14 -7.49 4.37 -7.54
N TYR A 15 -7.61 3.08 -7.18
CA TYR A 15 -8.11 2.67 -5.87
C TYR A 15 -7.20 3.12 -4.72
N PHE A 16 -5.92 3.35 -4.99
CA PHE A 16 -4.95 3.76 -4.00
C PHE A 16 -4.88 5.26 -3.84
N GLU A 17 -5.57 6.04 -4.67
CA GLU A 17 -5.69 7.49 -4.51
C GLU A 17 -6.39 7.84 -3.18
N ASN A 18 -7.45 7.11 -2.82
CA ASN A 18 -8.06 7.15 -1.50
C ASN A 18 -8.17 5.74 -0.90
N PRO A 19 -7.13 5.27 -0.19
CA PRO A 19 -7.07 3.91 0.34
C PRO A 19 -8.07 3.66 1.47
N PHE A 20 -8.69 4.71 2.01
CA PHE A 20 -9.64 4.63 3.12
C PHE A 20 -11.09 4.45 2.66
N ASP A 21 -11.35 4.57 1.35
CA ASP A 21 -12.68 4.43 0.75
C ASP A 21 -12.65 3.60 -0.53
N CYS A 22 -12.10 2.39 -0.44
CA CYS A 22 -12.05 1.46 -1.57
C CYS A 22 -13.30 0.58 -1.62
N THR A 23 -13.92 0.50 -2.80
CA THR A 23 -15.02 -0.44 -3.10
C THR A 23 -14.72 -1.20 -4.38
N LEU A 24 -14.66 -2.54 -4.29
CA LEU A 24 -14.49 -3.42 -5.44
C LEU A 24 -15.81 -4.09 -5.81
N LYS A 25 -16.06 -4.30 -7.10
CA LYS A 25 -17.17 -5.13 -7.57
C LYS A 25 -16.71 -6.58 -7.61
N ILE A 26 -17.23 -7.40 -6.70
CA ILE A 26 -16.88 -8.83 -6.61
C ILE A 26 -18.00 -9.65 -7.23
N TYR A 27 -17.63 -10.53 -8.16
CA TYR A 27 -18.57 -11.46 -8.77
C TYR A 27 -19.00 -12.53 -7.76
N ASN A 28 -20.30 -12.59 -7.48
CA ASN A 28 -20.91 -13.63 -6.67
C ASN A 28 -21.35 -14.78 -7.59
N ARG A 29 -20.71 -15.95 -7.42
CA ARG A 29 -20.99 -17.13 -8.24
C ARG A 29 -22.37 -17.74 -7.98
N GLU A 30 -22.98 -17.49 -6.83
CA GLU A 30 -24.28 -18.06 -6.46
C GLU A 30 -25.43 -17.25 -7.07
N THR A 31 -25.31 -15.92 -7.08
CA THR A 31 -26.32 -15.02 -7.66
C THR A 31 -26.06 -14.72 -9.14
N GLY A 32 -24.83 -14.90 -9.60
CA GLY A 32 -24.41 -14.56 -10.96
C GLY A 32 -24.21 -13.06 -11.18
N GLU A 33 -24.22 -12.25 -10.12
CA GLU A 33 -24.14 -10.79 -10.18
C GLU A 33 -22.83 -10.27 -9.57
N ALA A 34 -22.37 -9.10 -10.02
CA ALA A 34 -21.24 -8.41 -9.42
C ALA A 34 -21.73 -7.40 -8.37
N GLU A 35 -21.37 -7.64 -7.11
CA GLU A 35 -21.83 -6.82 -5.98
C GLU A 35 -20.71 -5.91 -5.47
N PRO A 36 -21.00 -4.63 -5.14
CA PRO A 36 -20.01 -3.75 -4.54
C PRO A 36 -19.68 -4.22 -3.12
N ARG A 37 -18.38 -4.35 -2.83
CA ARG A 37 -17.87 -4.69 -1.50
C ARG A 37 -16.82 -3.68 -1.08
N LYS A 38 -16.96 -3.15 0.13
CA LYS A 38 -15.97 -2.29 0.75
C LYS A 38 -14.74 -3.11 1.12
N ILE A 39 -13.57 -2.61 0.76
CA ILE A 39 -12.27 -3.25 1.03
C ILE A 39 -11.44 -2.32 1.91
N ASP A 40 -10.83 -2.88 2.94
CA ASP A 40 -9.78 -2.20 3.69
C ASP A 40 -8.44 -2.45 2.98
N LEU A 41 -8.04 -1.51 2.12
CA LEU A 41 -6.80 -1.63 1.35
C LEU A 41 -5.55 -1.69 2.25
N PRO A 42 -5.39 -0.82 3.27
CA PRO A 42 -4.28 -0.92 4.22
C PRO A 42 -4.17 -2.30 4.87
N GLU A 43 -5.28 -2.86 5.37
CA GLU A 43 -5.27 -4.17 6.02
C GLU A 43 -4.96 -5.30 5.02
N THR A 44 -5.55 -5.22 3.82
CA THR A 44 -5.29 -6.21 2.76
C THR A 44 -3.82 -6.22 2.36
N PHE A 45 -3.21 -5.05 2.21
CA PHE A 45 -1.79 -4.96 1.88
C PHE A 45 -0.88 -5.53 2.99
N ASN A 46 -1.19 -5.23 4.26
CA ASN A 46 -0.46 -5.81 5.39
C ASN A 46 -0.52 -7.34 5.39
N TYR A 47 -1.69 -7.89 5.09
CA TYR A 47 -1.88 -9.34 4.96
C TYR A 47 -1.04 -9.92 3.81
N LEU A 48 -1.07 -9.29 2.64
CA LEU A 48 -0.27 -9.74 1.48
C LEU A 48 1.24 -9.69 1.73
N LEU A 49 1.71 -8.69 2.48
CA LEU A 49 3.11 -8.58 2.90
C LEU A 49 3.52 -9.65 3.93
N GLY A 50 2.56 -10.35 4.55
CA GLY A 50 2.84 -11.18 5.73
C GLY A 50 3.40 -10.34 6.89
N LEU A 51 2.96 -9.08 7.00
CA LEU A 51 3.54 -8.11 7.93
C LEU A 51 3.11 -8.40 9.37
N PHE A 52 4.07 -8.65 10.25
CA PHE A 52 3.85 -8.67 11.69
C PHE A 52 3.76 -7.22 12.19
N VAL A 53 2.53 -6.73 12.36
CA VAL A 53 2.28 -5.34 12.75
C VAL A 53 2.66 -5.11 14.21
N ASN A 54 3.57 -4.16 14.45
CA ASN A 54 3.94 -3.72 15.80
C ASN A 54 3.08 -2.55 16.25
N LYS A 55 2.81 -1.59 15.35
CA LYS A 55 2.11 -0.37 15.70
C LYS A 55 1.42 0.28 14.50
N ILE A 56 0.13 0.54 14.66
CA ILE A 56 -0.68 1.35 13.74
C ILE A 56 -0.87 2.74 14.35
N ARG A 57 -0.72 3.80 13.57
CA ARG A 57 -1.02 5.18 13.99
C ARG A 57 -1.69 5.95 12.88
N LYS A 58 -2.76 6.67 13.20
CA LYS A 58 -3.33 7.71 12.36
C LYS A 58 -2.95 9.08 12.92
N LYS A 59 -2.36 9.95 12.09
CA LYS A 59 -1.98 11.31 12.47
C LYS A 59 -1.88 12.20 11.24
N ASP A 60 -2.35 13.43 11.32
CA ASP A 60 -2.34 14.42 10.23
C ASP A 60 -2.97 13.90 8.92
N ASP A 61 -3.98 13.02 9.07
CA ASP A 61 -4.67 12.24 8.02
C ASP A 61 -3.80 11.25 7.24
N PHE A 62 -2.60 10.96 7.73
CA PHE A 62 -1.81 9.80 7.33
C PHE A 62 -2.10 8.62 8.23
N LEU A 63 -2.09 7.42 7.65
CA LEU A 63 -2.05 6.16 8.38
C LEU A 63 -0.65 5.56 8.23
N THR A 64 -0.04 5.19 9.35
CA THR A 64 1.28 4.53 9.37
C THR A 64 1.17 3.19 10.05
N ILE A 65 1.82 2.20 9.47
CA ILE A 65 1.89 0.83 9.98
C ILE A 65 3.37 0.45 10.07
N ASP A 66 3.86 0.32 11.30
CA ASP A 66 5.21 -0.12 11.62
C ASP A 66 5.17 -1.59 12.02
N GLY A 67 6.05 -2.40 11.42
CA GLY A 67 6.05 -3.85 11.62
C GLY A 67 7.33 -4.53 11.17
N LYS A 68 7.27 -5.86 11.13
CA LYS A 68 8.34 -6.70 10.61
C LYS A 68 7.84 -7.60 9.48
N ASN A 69 8.62 -7.73 8.41
CA ASN A 69 8.34 -8.71 7.37
C ASN A 69 8.59 -10.15 7.87
N PRO A 70 8.29 -11.19 7.07
CA PRO A 70 8.56 -12.58 7.45
C PRO A 70 10.05 -12.90 7.75
N ALA A 71 10.99 -12.13 7.20
CA ALA A 71 12.42 -12.24 7.49
C ALA A 71 12.83 -11.55 8.81
N GLY A 72 11.89 -10.89 9.51
CA GLY A 72 12.13 -10.17 10.76
C GLY A 72 12.71 -8.76 10.59
N GLU A 73 12.78 -8.26 9.36
CA GLU A 73 13.30 -6.93 9.02
C GLU A 73 12.23 -5.86 9.23
N SER A 74 12.65 -4.68 9.71
CA SER A 74 11.74 -3.55 9.98
C SER A 74 11.18 -2.95 8.68
N VAL A 75 9.86 -2.77 8.65
CA VAL A 75 9.12 -2.19 7.53
C VAL A 75 8.20 -1.09 8.03
N LEU A 76 8.06 -0.03 7.23
CA LEU A 76 7.06 1.02 7.43
C LEU A 76 6.14 1.11 6.22
N VAL A 77 4.83 1.13 6.44
CA VAL A 77 3.85 1.48 5.42
C VAL A 77 3.25 2.83 5.75
N ILE A 78 3.16 3.72 4.77
CA ILE A 78 2.56 5.04 4.89
C ILE A 78 1.43 5.16 3.87
N TRP A 79 0.22 5.39 4.38
CA TRP A 79 -0.98 5.61 3.59
C TRP A 79 -1.47 7.04 3.71
N ARG A 80 -1.97 7.60 2.62
CA ARG A 80 -2.61 8.92 2.54
C ARG A 80 -3.76 8.93 1.53
N ASN A 81 -4.69 9.86 1.68
CA ASN A 81 -5.54 10.25 0.55
C ASN A 81 -4.74 11.22 -0.33
N VAL A 82 -4.34 10.80 -1.52
CA VAL A 82 -3.47 11.55 -2.45
C VAL A 82 -4.16 12.84 -2.92
N LYS A 83 -5.50 12.86 -3.01
CA LYS A 83 -6.26 14.07 -3.35
C LYS A 83 -6.20 15.14 -2.26
N GLU A 84 -5.95 14.74 -1.01
CA GLU A 84 -5.94 15.65 0.14
C GLU A 84 -4.52 15.94 0.65
N LYS A 85 -3.58 15.02 0.44
CA LYS A 85 -2.20 15.09 0.94
C LYS A 85 -1.21 14.87 -0.20
N ASP A 86 -0.75 15.98 -0.76
CA ASP A 86 0.28 15.99 -1.80
C ASP A 86 1.67 15.59 -1.27
N ASN A 87 2.66 15.63 -2.16
CA ASN A 87 4.04 15.27 -1.85
C ASN A 87 4.70 16.23 -0.85
N ALA A 88 4.37 17.52 -0.86
CA ALA A 88 4.87 18.47 0.12
C ALA A 88 4.35 18.14 1.54
N ALA A 89 3.07 17.75 1.65
CA ALA A 89 2.49 17.30 2.91
C ALA A 89 3.14 15.99 3.40
N LEU A 90 3.39 15.03 2.50
CA LEU A 90 4.10 13.79 2.81
C LEU A 90 5.53 14.06 3.31
N GLU A 91 6.31 14.89 2.60
CA GLU A 91 7.66 15.26 3.01
C GLU A 91 7.69 15.89 4.40
N LYS A 92 6.78 16.82 4.66
CA LYS A 92 6.63 17.45 5.98
C LYS A 92 6.26 16.41 7.05
N PHE A 93 5.34 15.50 6.75
CA PHE A 93 4.92 14.46 7.69
C PHE A 93 6.07 13.51 8.03
N VAL A 94 6.80 13.01 7.03
CA VAL A 94 7.95 12.11 7.23
C VAL A 94 9.05 12.81 8.05
N THR A 95 9.44 14.02 7.66
CA THR A 95 10.58 14.71 8.28
C THR A 95 10.26 15.36 9.63
N LYS A 96 9.05 15.91 9.83
CA LYS A 96 8.69 16.65 11.05
C LYS A 96 7.84 15.85 12.03
N THR A 97 6.89 15.06 11.53
CA THR A 97 5.97 14.30 12.39
C THR A 97 6.54 12.94 12.77
N LEU A 98 7.06 12.19 11.78
CA LEU A 98 7.70 10.89 12.04
C LEU A 98 9.17 11.01 12.43
N GLN A 99 9.80 12.15 12.11
CA GLN A 99 11.24 12.39 12.33
C GLN A 99 12.10 11.30 11.70
N ILE A 100 11.70 10.84 10.51
CA ILE A 100 12.45 9.86 9.73
C ILE A 100 13.40 10.61 8.82
N ASN A 101 14.67 10.23 8.88
CA ASN A 101 15.66 10.58 7.87
C ASN A 101 15.76 9.43 6.87
N THR A 102 15.48 9.71 5.59
CA THR A 102 15.53 8.68 4.53
C THR A 102 16.96 8.29 4.13
N ALA A 103 17.99 8.95 4.68
CA ALA A 103 19.36 8.47 4.60
C ALA A 103 19.69 7.41 5.67
N ASP A 104 18.83 7.20 6.66
CA ASP A 104 19.05 6.22 7.72
C ASP A 104 18.57 4.83 7.27
N THR A 105 19.30 3.78 7.66
CA THR A 105 19.00 2.38 7.30
C THR A 105 18.06 1.69 8.28
N LYS A 106 17.24 2.45 9.02
CA LYS A 106 16.34 1.91 10.06
C LYS A 106 15.33 0.90 9.50
N TYR A 107 14.77 1.20 8.34
CA TYR A 107 13.80 0.34 7.67
C TYR A 107 14.46 -0.31 6.47
N LYS A 108 14.15 -1.59 6.27
CA LYS A 108 14.52 -2.30 5.05
C LYS A 108 13.68 -1.87 3.86
N ALA A 109 12.43 -1.48 4.14
CA ALA A 109 11.47 -1.04 3.16
C ALA A 109 10.53 0.03 3.76
N ILE A 110 10.22 1.05 2.96
CA ILE A 110 9.12 1.99 3.20
C ILE A 110 8.16 1.93 2.02
N TYR A 111 6.93 1.48 2.27
CA TYR A 111 5.88 1.43 1.26
C TYR A 111 5.00 2.68 1.35
N ILE A 112 4.78 3.37 0.24
CA ILE A 112 3.98 4.60 0.18
C ILE A 112 3.00 4.50 -0.98
N ASN A 113 1.73 4.86 -0.75
CA ASN A 113 0.76 4.97 -1.84
C ASN A 113 0.83 6.32 -2.55
N GLY A 114 0.63 6.29 -3.87
CA GLY A 114 0.89 7.41 -4.77
C GLY A 114 2.38 7.68 -4.96
N ASP A 115 2.69 8.56 -5.90
CA ASP A 115 4.06 8.98 -6.18
C ASP A 115 4.73 9.65 -4.96
N THR A 116 6.05 9.82 -4.99
CA THR A 116 6.75 10.54 -3.93
C THR A 116 7.95 11.29 -4.47
N THR A 117 8.24 12.44 -3.85
CA THR A 117 9.43 13.26 -4.10
C THR A 117 10.47 13.11 -3.00
N LEU A 118 10.26 12.21 -2.03
CA LEU A 118 11.23 11.92 -0.98
C LEU A 118 12.53 11.40 -1.60
N ASN A 119 13.65 11.96 -1.14
CA ASN A 119 14.96 11.46 -1.52
C ASN A 119 15.18 10.04 -0.97
N ASP A 120 15.52 9.09 -1.83
CA ASP A 120 15.76 7.69 -1.46
C ASP A 120 17.15 7.23 -1.94
N PRO A 121 18.22 7.61 -1.23
CA PRO A 121 19.59 7.30 -1.64
C PRO A 121 19.93 5.80 -1.58
N HIS A 122 19.09 5.00 -0.91
CA HIS A 122 19.33 3.57 -0.65
C HIS A 122 18.30 2.65 -1.34
N ASN A 123 17.39 3.20 -2.14
CA ASN A 123 16.36 2.47 -2.90
C ASN A 123 15.49 1.55 -2.02
N PHE A 124 15.07 2.03 -0.85
CA PHE A 124 14.16 1.27 0.03
C PHE A 124 12.72 1.78 0.00
N ILE A 125 12.43 2.89 -0.66
CA ILE A 125 11.07 3.42 -0.83
C ILE A 125 10.44 2.76 -2.06
N MET A 126 9.29 2.13 -1.86
CA MET A 126 8.58 1.39 -2.90
C MET A 126 7.12 1.85 -2.99
N LEU A 127 6.58 1.85 -4.21
CA LEU A 127 5.20 2.19 -4.47
C LEU A 127 4.29 1.04 -4.01
N THR A 128 3.36 1.33 -3.10
CA THR A 128 2.48 0.32 -2.50
C THR A 128 1.64 -0.42 -3.56
N GLU A 129 1.17 0.30 -4.57
CA GLU A 129 0.37 -0.15 -5.70
C GLU A 129 1.06 -1.28 -6.46
N GLU A 130 2.33 -1.08 -6.80
CA GLU A 130 3.14 -2.02 -7.56
C GLU A 130 3.38 -3.28 -6.75
N ILE A 131 3.79 -3.12 -5.49
CA ILE A 131 4.05 -4.24 -4.59
C ILE A 131 2.77 -5.01 -4.30
N PHE A 132 1.64 -4.33 -4.11
CA PHE A 132 0.34 -4.95 -3.95
C PHE A 132 0.01 -5.81 -5.18
N HIS A 133 0.13 -5.26 -6.38
CA HIS A 133 -0.16 -5.96 -7.63
C HIS A 133 0.69 -7.24 -7.75
N ASN A 134 2.00 -7.12 -7.50
CA ASN A 134 2.93 -8.24 -7.61
C ASN A 134 2.62 -9.34 -6.59
N LEU A 135 2.33 -8.98 -5.33
CA LEU A 135 1.97 -9.95 -4.29
C LEU A 135 0.63 -10.62 -4.57
N MET A 136 -0.32 -9.92 -5.19
CA MET A 136 -1.66 -10.44 -5.45
C MET A 136 -1.72 -11.34 -6.70
N PHE A 137 -0.96 -11.03 -7.75
CA PHE A 137 -1.13 -11.66 -9.06
C PHE A 137 0.13 -12.33 -9.64
N GLU A 138 1.32 -11.99 -9.13
CA GLU A 138 2.59 -12.49 -9.67
C GLU A 138 3.28 -13.52 -8.77
N GLN A 139 2.61 -13.99 -7.71
CA GLN A 139 3.06 -15.20 -7.01
C GLN A 139 2.86 -16.43 -7.92
N GLU A 140 3.82 -16.66 -8.82
CA GLU A 140 3.98 -17.93 -9.50
C GLU A 140 4.27 -19.04 -8.48
N ILE A 141 3.56 -20.15 -8.70
CA ILE A 141 3.60 -21.41 -7.97
C ILE A 141 5.06 -21.88 -7.83
N LEU A 142 5.53 -22.04 -6.60
CA LEU A 142 6.66 -22.92 -6.26
C LEU A 142 6.13 -24.33 -5.94
#